data_AF-A0A3M1V1R4-F1
#
_entry.id   AF-A0A3M1V1R4-F1
#
_cell.length_a   1.000
_cell.length_b   1.000
_cell.length_c   1.000
_cell.angle_alpha   90.00
_cell.angle_beta   90.00
_cell.angle_gamma   90.00
#
_symmetry.space_group_name_H-M   'P 1'
#
loop_
_entity.id
_entity.type
_entity.pdbx_description
1 polymer ?
#
loop_
_entity_poly.entity_id
_entity_poly.type
_entity_poly.pdbx_seq_one_letter_code
_entity_poly.pdbx_strand_id
1 'polypeptide(L)'
;MPTLKDTVDAFLASREYDRATRSRLAFWVEQFGERDLLDISADDVDAALVRLAERGCLKPARHRRAQRAGKPLGPGTINRYISQLGSIYRYARRLRLIPRNFVSPTLGIERERE
;
A
#
# COMPACT_ATOMS: atom_id res chain seq x y z
N MET A 1 -15.28 -10.63 -4.33
CA MET A 1 -15.11 -10.35 -2.88
C MET A 1 -14.97 -8.83 -2.72
N PRO A 2 -14.77 -8.22 -1.54
CA PRO A 2 -14.43 -6.79 -1.53
C PRO A 2 -13.07 -6.58 -2.18
N THR A 3 -12.99 -5.56 -3.05
CA THR A 3 -11.74 -5.19 -3.69
C THR A 3 -10.81 -4.50 -2.70
N LEU A 4 -9.52 -4.36 -3.07
CA LEU A 4 -8.61 -3.54 -2.27
C LEU A 4 -9.11 -2.10 -2.17
N LYS A 5 -9.63 -1.53 -3.26
CA LYS A 5 -10.15 -0.16 -3.28
C LYS A 5 -11.30 0.02 -2.30
N ASP A 6 -12.30 -0.87 -2.31
CA ASP A 6 -13.44 -0.79 -1.38
C ASP A 6 -12.97 -0.82 0.08
N THR A 7 -11.98 -1.67 0.37
CA THR A 7 -11.41 -1.82 1.72
C THR A 7 -10.63 -0.58 2.13
N VAL A 8 -9.87 0.02 1.22
CA VAL A 8 -9.13 1.26 1.46
C VAL A 8 -10.10 2.43 1.67
N ASP A 9 -11.14 2.54 0.86
CA ASP A 9 -12.17 3.58 0.98
C ASP A 9 -12.88 3.46 2.34
N ALA A 10 -13.30 2.25 2.74
CA ALA A 10 -13.86 1.99 4.06
C ALA A 10 -12.87 2.28 5.21
N PHE A 11 -11.58 1.97 5.02
CA PHE A 11 -10.53 2.28 6.00
C PHE A 11 -10.38 3.79 6.17
N LEU A 12 -10.32 4.55 5.08
CA LEU A 12 -10.21 6.01 5.09
C LEU A 12 -11.46 6.70 5.61
N ALA A 13 -12.65 6.11 5.42
CA ALA A 13 -13.90 6.60 5.99
C ALA A 13 -14.01 6.38 7.51
N SER A 14 -13.25 5.43 8.08
CA SER A 14 -13.37 5.06 9.49
C SER A 14 -12.87 6.11 10.48
N ARG A 15 -11.95 6.99 10.05
CA ARG A 15 -11.38 8.09 10.84
C ARG A 15 -10.51 8.98 9.95
N GLU A 16 -10.07 10.12 10.49
CA GLU A 16 -9.11 10.96 9.80
C GLU A 16 -7.70 10.34 9.75
N TYR A 17 -7.08 10.45 8.58
CA TYR A 17 -5.68 10.07 8.34
C TYR A 17 -4.92 11.22 7.70
N ASP A 18 -3.65 11.31 8.07
CA ASP A 18 -2.72 12.29 7.55
C ASP A 18 -2.46 12.10 6.04
N ARG A 19 -1.93 13.15 5.42
CA ARG A 19 -1.67 13.17 3.97
C ARG A 19 -0.68 12.08 3.55
N ALA A 20 0.31 11.73 4.37
CA ALA A 20 1.29 10.71 4.00
C ALA A 20 0.67 9.31 3.99
N THR A 21 -0.27 9.01 4.90
CA THR A 21 -1.04 7.77 4.86
C THR A 21 -1.91 7.69 3.61
N ARG A 22 -2.65 8.76 3.28
CA ARG A 22 -3.49 8.80 2.07
C ARG A 22 -2.68 8.58 0.79
N SER A 23 -1.52 9.24 0.66
CA SER A 23 -0.64 9.05 -0.51
C SER A 23 -0.09 7.63 -0.63
N ARG A 24 0.24 6.98 0.48
CA ARG A 24 0.70 5.58 0.49
C ARG A 24 -0.41 4.61 0.09
N LEU A 25 -1.63 4.84 0.58
CA LEU A 25 -2.79 4.04 0.20
C LEU A 25 -3.20 4.25 -1.26
N ALA A 26 -3.11 5.47 -1.76
CA ALA A 26 -3.38 5.78 -3.17
C ALA A 26 -2.46 4.99 -4.11
N PHE A 27 -1.18 4.82 -3.75
CA PHE A 27 -0.27 3.95 -4.51
C PHE A 27 -0.78 2.49 -4.55
N TRP A 28 -1.20 1.93 -3.42
CA TRP A 28 -1.71 0.55 -3.39
C TRP A 28 -3.00 0.39 -4.19
N VAL A 29 -3.89 1.39 -4.15
CA VAL A 29 -5.10 1.43 -4.99
C VAL A 29 -4.73 1.55 -6.48
N GLU A 30 -3.72 2.33 -6.84
CA GLU A 30 -3.22 2.40 -8.22
C GLU A 30 -2.68 1.05 -8.71
N GLN A 31 -2.05 0.26 -7.81
CA GLN A 31 -1.49 -1.05 -8.18
C GLN A 31 -2.54 -2.16 -8.25
N PHE A 32 -3.48 -2.21 -7.29
CA PHE A 32 -4.35 -3.37 -7.10
C PHE A 32 -5.81 -3.01 -6.80
N GLY A 33 -6.23 -1.76 -7.03
CA GLY A 33 -7.53 -1.24 -6.58
C GLY A 33 -8.71 -2.13 -6.92
N GLU A 34 -8.80 -2.58 -8.18
CA GLU A 34 -9.89 -3.41 -8.69
C GLU A 34 -9.70 -4.92 -8.40
N ARG A 35 -8.58 -5.32 -7.79
CA ARG A 35 -8.32 -6.73 -7.46
C ARG A 35 -9.00 -7.11 -6.15
N ASP A 36 -9.52 -8.32 -6.09
CA ASP A 36 -10.00 -8.93 -4.86
C ASP A 36 -8.84 -9.09 -3.85
N LEU A 37 -9.11 -8.83 -2.57
CA LEU A 37 -8.09 -8.94 -1.51
C LEU A 37 -7.43 -10.32 -1.43
N LEU A 38 -8.16 -11.38 -1.81
CA LEU A 38 -7.67 -12.75 -1.74
C LEU A 38 -6.73 -13.12 -2.91
N ASP A 39 -6.78 -12.34 -3.99
CA ASP A 39 -6.04 -12.63 -5.22
C ASP A 39 -4.69 -11.91 -5.26
N ILE A 40 -4.39 -11.06 -4.28
CA ILE A 40 -3.11 -10.35 -4.19
C ILE A 40 -2.12 -11.24 -3.45
N SER A 41 -1.11 -11.72 -4.16
CA SER A 41 -0.05 -12.57 -3.62
C SER A 41 1.11 -11.76 -3.01
N ALA A 42 2.04 -12.43 -2.32
CA ALA A 42 3.28 -11.80 -1.88
C ALA A 42 4.15 -11.32 -3.06
N ASP A 43 4.26 -12.14 -4.11
CA ASP A 43 5.00 -11.81 -5.33
C ASP A 43 4.45 -10.57 -6.04
N ASP A 44 3.12 -10.40 -6.05
CA ASP A 44 2.49 -9.19 -6.57
C ASP A 44 2.96 -7.95 -5.80
N VAL A 45 2.98 -8.04 -4.47
CA VAL A 45 3.40 -6.95 -3.59
C VAL A 45 4.88 -6.65 -3.81
N ASP A 46 5.74 -7.67 -3.90
CA ASP A 46 7.16 -7.48 -4.19
C ASP A 46 7.38 -6.80 -5.54
N ALA A 47 6.68 -7.24 -6.60
CA ALA A 47 6.72 -6.57 -7.90
C ALA A 47 6.27 -5.10 -7.83
N ALA A 48 5.26 -4.79 -7.01
CA ALA A 48 4.85 -3.40 -6.77
C ALA A 48 5.90 -2.60 -5.99
N LEU A 49 6.59 -3.21 -5.03
CA LEU A 49 7.67 -2.56 -4.28
C LEU A 49 8.87 -2.26 -5.17
N VAL A 50 9.21 -3.14 -6.12
CA VAL A 50 10.23 -2.86 -7.15
C VAL A 50 9.82 -1.63 -7.97
N ARG A 51 8.58 -1.58 -8.48
CA ARG A 51 8.07 -0.40 -9.20
C ARG A 51 8.08 0.88 -8.35
N LEU A 52 7.82 0.76 -7.05
CA LEU A 52 7.88 1.87 -6.09
C LEU A 52 9.31 2.38 -5.92
N ALA A 53 10.29 1.47 -5.81
CA ALA A 53 11.71 1.82 -5.72
C ALA A 53 12.21 2.48 -7.00
N GLU A 54 11.86 1.93 -8.17
CA GLU A 54 12.19 2.48 -9.50
C GLU A 54 11.56 3.86 -9.76
N ARG A 55 10.34 4.10 -9.26
CA ARG A 55 9.72 5.43 -9.30
C ARG A 55 10.56 6.45 -8.56
N GLY A 56 11.17 6.05 -7.45
CA GLY A 56 11.94 6.89 -6.55
C GLY A 56 11.09 7.94 -5.82
N CYS A 57 11.80 8.89 -5.20
CA CYS A 57 11.18 9.99 -4.48
C CYS A 57 10.38 10.88 -5.43
N LEU A 58 9.27 11.43 -4.94
CA LEU A 58 8.46 12.41 -5.66
C LEU A 58 8.66 13.78 -5.02
N LYS A 59 8.88 14.81 -5.85
CA LYS A 59 8.83 16.21 -5.43
C LYS A 59 7.38 16.69 -5.51
N PRO A 60 6.81 17.23 -4.42
CA PRO A 60 5.51 17.86 -4.49
C PRO A 60 5.58 19.04 -5.45
N ALA A 61 4.64 19.12 -6.38
CA ALA A 61 4.48 20.27 -7.26
C ALA A 61 3.19 20.99 -6.88
N ARG A 62 3.27 22.31 -6.67
CA ARG A 62 2.11 23.12 -6.32
C ARG A 62 1.22 23.25 -7.57
N HIS A 63 -0.04 22.82 -7.48
CA HIS A 63 -1.01 22.81 -8.59
C HIS A 63 -0.59 22.01 -9.84
N ARG A 64 0.37 21.09 -9.73
CA ARG A 64 0.77 20.18 -10.82
C ARG A 64 0.96 18.76 -10.29
N ARG A 65 0.99 17.77 -11.18
CA ARG A 65 1.32 16.38 -10.82
C ARG A 65 2.73 16.34 -10.21
N ALA A 66 2.88 15.61 -9.11
CA ALA A 66 4.18 15.42 -8.47
C ALA A 66 5.17 14.80 -9.46
N GLN A 67 6.39 15.32 -9.49
CA GLN A 67 7.44 14.88 -10.43
C GLN A 67 8.46 14.00 -9.72
N ARG A 68 9.13 13.12 -10.46
CA ARG A 68 10.24 12.32 -9.92
C ARG A 68 11.35 13.26 -9.44
N ALA A 69 11.81 13.05 -8.21
CA ALA A 69 12.85 13.84 -7.57
C ALA A 69 14.25 13.53 -8.10
N GLY A 70 14.40 12.45 -8.88
CA GLY A 70 15.68 11.92 -9.35
C GLY A 70 16.51 11.23 -8.24
N LYS A 71 15.90 10.92 -7.09
CA LYS A 71 16.55 10.25 -5.96
C LYS A 71 15.82 8.95 -5.63
N PRO A 72 16.55 7.88 -5.24
CA PRO A 72 15.94 6.65 -4.75
C PRO A 72 15.00 6.90 -3.57
N LEU A 73 14.03 6.01 -3.37
CA LEU A 73 13.22 6.01 -2.16
C LEU A 73 14.07 5.47 -1.00
N GLY A 74 14.05 6.13 0.16
CA GLY A 74 14.75 5.59 1.33
C GLY A 74 14.12 4.28 1.83
N PRO A 75 14.91 3.34 2.40
CA PRO A 75 14.45 2.02 2.84
C PRO A 75 13.32 2.11 3.87
N GLY A 76 13.43 3.01 4.86
CA GLY A 76 12.37 3.28 5.83
C GLY A 76 11.06 3.80 5.20
N THR A 77 11.12 4.40 3.99
CA THR A 77 9.89 4.75 3.27
C THR A 77 9.23 3.52 2.69
N ILE A 78 9.97 2.61 2.05
CA ILE A 78 9.43 1.34 1.52
C ILE A 78 8.76 0.54 2.66
N ASN A 79 9.44 0.43 3.80
CA ASN A 79 8.89 -0.22 5.00
C ASN A 79 7.57 0.41 5.50
N ARG A 80 7.40 1.73 5.36
CA ARG A 80 6.13 2.43 5.66
C ARG A 80 5.01 2.12 4.65
N TYR A 81 5.33 1.81 3.40
CA TYR A 81 4.32 1.36 2.42
C TYR A 81 3.87 -0.07 2.75
N ILE A 82 4.80 -0.98 3.03
CA ILE A 82 4.50 -2.37 3.43
C ILE A 82 3.62 -2.40 4.68
N SER A 83 4.01 -1.64 5.71
CA SER A 83 3.27 -1.57 6.97
C SER A 83 1.85 -1.01 6.80
N GLN A 84 1.67 -0.09 5.85
CA GLN A 84 0.36 0.47 5.54
C GLN A 84 -0.55 -0.57 4.87
N LEU A 85 -0.04 -1.33 3.91
CA LEU A 85 -0.79 -2.40 3.27
C LEU A 85 -1.17 -3.49 4.29
N GLY A 86 -0.24 -3.89 5.16
CA GLY A 86 -0.54 -4.85 6.22
C GLY A 86 -1.62 -4.36 7.19
N SER A 87 -1.73 -3.05 7.40
CA SER A 87 -2.82 -2.45 8.20
C SER A 87 -4.18 -2.56 7.50
N ILE A 88 -4.22 -2.47 6.16
CA ILE A 88 -5.44 -2.70 5.38
C ILE A 88 -5.90 -4.16 5.50
N TYR A 89 -5.00 -5.14 5.34
CA TYR A 89 -5.35 -6.55 5.55
C TYR A 89 -5.81 -6.85 6.98
N ARG A 90 -5.18 -6.24 7.99
CA ARG A 90 -5.63 -6.35 9.38
C ARG A 90 -7.04 -5.78 9.57
N TYR A 91 -7.33 -4.64 8.95
CA TYR A 91 -8.65 -4.01 8.97
C TYR A 91 -9.72 -4.90 8.30
N ALA A 92 -9.43 -5.41 7.10
CA ALA A 92 -10.30 -6.34 6.39
C ALA A 92 -10.61 -7.59 7.22
N ARG A 93 -9.59 -8.18 7.85
CA ARG A 93 -9.76 -9.35 8.73
C ARG A 93 -10.63 -9.03 9.95
N ARG A 94 -10.48 -7.86 10.56
CA ARG A 94 -11.32 -7.42 11.70
C ARG A 94 -12.80 -7.33 11.32
N LEU A 95 -13.08 -6.89 10.09
CA LEU A 95 -14.42 -6.80 9.53
C LEU A 95 -14.91 -8.11 8.90
N ARG A 96 -14.13 -9.20 8.96
CA ARG A 96 -14.43 -10.50 8.34
C ARG A 96 -14.65 -10.44 6.82
N LEU A 97 -14.03 -9.47 6.16
CA LEU A 97 -14.02 -9.33 4.70
C LEU A 97 -13.10 -10.37 4.02
N ILE A 98 -12.19 -10.96 4.79
CA ILE A 98 -11.31 -12.06 4.39
C ILE A 98 -11.35 -13.16 5.47
N PRO A 99 -11.02 -14.42 5.13
CA PRO A 99 -10.96 -15.52 6.11
C PRO A 99 -10.00 -15.21 7.27
N ARG A 100 -10.30 -15.71 8.47
CA ARG A 100 -9.47 -15.46 9.67
C ARG A 100 -8.08 -16.08 9.58
N ASN A 101 -7.96 -17.19 8.86
CA ASN A 101 -6.72 -17.90 8.58
C ASN A 101 -6.01 -17.39 7.32
N PHE A 102 -6.55 -16.36 6.65
CA PHE A 102 -5.89 -15.77 5.49
C PHE A 102 -4.55 -15.16 5.89
N VAL A 103 -3.50 -15.56 5.18
CA VAL A 103 -2.15 -15.07 5.35
C VAL A 103 -2.01 -13.78 4.56
N SER A 104 -1.67 -12.67 5.25
CA SER A 104 -1.47 -11.38 4.58
C SER A 104 -0.36 -11.49 3.55
N PRO A 105 -0.50 -10.92 2.34
CA PRO A 105 0.57 -10.95 1.33
C PRO A 105 1.79 -10.13 1.74
N THR A 106 1.66 -9.30 2.78
CA THR A 106 2.79 -8.57 3.37
C THR A 106 3.58 -9.39 4.38
N LEU A 107 3.17 -10.62 4.71
CA LEU A 107 3.90 -11.50 5.60
C LEU A 107 5.03 -12.16 4.83
N GLY A 108 6.26 -12.08 5.34
CA GLY A 108 7.43 -12.67 4.69
C GLY A 108 8.15 -11.74 3.70
N ILE A 109 7.57 -10.57 3.37
CA ILE A 109 8.26 -9.55 2.59
C ILE A 109 9.48 -9.06 3.37
N GLU A 110 10.65 -9.16 2.74
CA GLU A 110 11.90 -8.69 3.30
C GLU A 110 11.84 -7.17 3.51
N ARG A 111 12.25 -6.74 4.70
CA ARG A 111 12.32 -5.32 5.02
C ARG A 111 13.74 -4.85 4.82
N GLU A 112 13.88 -3.80 4.03
CA GLU A 112 15.16 -3.11 3.85
C GLU A 112 15.71 -2.66 5.21
N ARG A 113 16.98 -2.95 5.48
CA ARG A 113 17.67 -2.50 6.70
C ARG A 113 17.90 -0.99 6.59
N GLU A 114 17.65 -0.26 7.68
CA GLU A 114 17.83 1.20 7.75
C GLU A 114 19.29 1.63 7.71
#